data_AF-A0A0K8VML3-F1
#
_entry.id   AF-A0A0K8VML3-F1
#
_cell.length_a   1.000
_cell.length_b   1.000
_cell.length_c   1.000
_cell.angle_alpha   90.00
_cell.angle_beta   90.00
_cell.angle_gamma   90.00
#
_symmetry.space_group_name_H-M   'P 1'
#
loop_
_entity.id
_entity.type
_entity.pdbx_description
1 polymer ?
#
loop_
_entity_poly.entity_id
_entity_poly.type
_entity_poly.pdbx_seq_one_letter_code
_entity_poly.pdbx_strand_id
1 'polypeptide(L)'
;MAQSGGLACIRPISIDHPAKKFEIFCALLYISNKFIDYLETLFFILRKSYKQVTVLHVYHHIMMTTFIYLHIVLRGIGGQGSTIGMLNALVHVVMYVYYLLSSINTELKKSLWWKKYITQIQLVQFVIDFVHQIWPLVVVRDCPVSTVWQIIAVTQAVIMIWMFGNFYLKTYIRQPKDKKVAGKQS
;
A
#
# COMPACT_ATOMS: atom_id res chain seq x y z
N MET A 1 -12.71 29.23 -18.38
CA MET A 1 -13.50 28.18 -17.71
C MET A 1 -12.56 27.45 -16.75
N ALA A 2 -12.90 27.45 -15.45
CA ALA A 2 -11.95 27.40 -14.34
C ALA A 2 -11.02 26.16 -14.32
N GLN A 3 -9.71 26.45 -14.24
CA GLN A 3 -8.68 25.50 -13.85
C GLN A 3 -8.85 25.15 -12.36
N SER A 4 -9.66 24.14 -12.03
CA SER A 4 -9.61 23.54 -10.69
C SER A 4 -8.59 22.39 -10.68
N GLY A 5 -7.31 22.74 -10.85
CA GLY A 5 -6.19 21.83 -10.60
C GLY A 5 -5.90 21.80 -9.10
N GLY A 6 -6.44 20.80 -8.40
CA GLY A 6 -6.22 20.61 -6.96
C GLY A 6 -6.12 19.13 -6.61
N LEU A 7 -5.89 18.81 -5.34
CA LEU A 7 -5.82 17.43 -4.82
C LEU A 7 -7.08 16.59 -5.15
N ALA A 8 -8.18 17.22 -5.53
CA ALA A 8 -9.41 16.54 -5.93
C ALA A 8 -9.41 16.00 -7.38
N CYS A 9 -8.57 16.51 -8.28
CA CYS A 9 -8.45 16.04 -9.67
C CYS A 9 -7.04 16.26 -10.21
N ILE A 10 -6.13 15.31 -9.97
CA ILE A 10 -4.76 15.35 -10.48
C ILE A 10 -4.72 14.80 -11.90
N ARG A 11 -4.33 15.68 -12.83
CA ARG A 11 -4.18 15.35 -14.25
C ARG A 11 -2.73 14.94 -14.54
N PRO A 12 -2.49 14.01 -15.47
CA PRO A 12 -1.14 13.67 -15.87
C PRO A 12 -0.44 14.89 -16.47
N ILE A 13 0.83 15.08 -16.11
CA ILE A 13 1.66 16.17 -16.62
C ILE A 13 1.89 15.96 -18.13
N SER A 14 1.88 17.04 -18.92
CA SER A 14 2.18 17.01 -20.36
C SER A 14 3.62 16.57 -20.63
N ILE A 15 3.88 15.99 -21.80
CA ILE A 15 5.18 15.40 -22.14
C ILE A 15 6.30 16.47 -22.17
N ASP A 16 5.96 17.68 -22.59
CA ASP A 16 6.91 18.78 -22.78
C ASP A 16 7.31 19.49 -21.48
N HIS A 17 6.62 19.20 -20.38
CA HIS A 17 6.89 19.85 -19.11
C HIS A 17 8.20 19.33 -18.48
N PRO A 18 9.08 20.19 -17.94
CA PRO A 18 10.37 19.76 -17.38
C PRO A 18 10.23 18.73 -16.25
N ALA A 19 9.17 18.85 -15.44
CA ALA A 19 8.87 17.90 -14.37
C ALA A 19 8.42 16.51 -14.86
N LYS A 20 8.08 16.33 -16.14
CA LYS A 20 7.62 15.04 -16.66
C LYS A 20 8.69 13.97 -16.56
N LYS A 21 9.95 14.32 -16.84
CA LYS A 21 11.09 13.40 -16.73
C LYS A 21 11.24 12.86 -15.31
N PHE A 22 11.05 13.73 -14.32
CA PHE A 22 11.07 13.36 -12.91
C PHE A 22 9.90 12.44 -12.55
N GLU A 23 8.67 12.74 -13.00
CA GLU A 23 7.49 11.88 -12.81
C GLU A 23 7.70 10.47 -13.40
N ILE A 24 8.24 10.39 -14.62
CA ILE A 24 8.58 9.12 -15.28
C ILE A 24 9.62 8.35 -14.47
N PHE A 25 10.69 9.03 -14.04
CA PHE A 25 11.72 8.42 -13.22
C PHE A 25 11.17 7.84 -11.91
N CYS A 26 10.35 8.59 -11.18
CA CYS A 26 9.70 8.12 -9.96
C CYS A 26 8.76 6.93 -10.21
N ALA A 27 7.98 6.96 -11.30
CA ALA A 27 7.09 5.85 -11.64
C ALA A 27 7.86 4.57 -12.01
N LEU A 28 8.97 4.69 -12.74
CA LEU A 28 9.86 3.58 -13.06
C LEU A 28 10.51 3.00 -11.80
N LEU A 29 10.98 3.84 -10.89
CA LEU A 29 11.50 3.37 -9.59
C LEU A 29 10.43 2.63 -8.78
N TYR A 30 9.21 3.16 -8.75
CA TYR A 30 8.13 2.56 -7.98
C TYR A 30 7.71 1.20 -8.56
N ILE A 31 7.60 1.04 -9.88
CA ILE A 31 7.30 -0.27 -10.48
C ILE A 31 8.44 -1.27 -10.26
N SER A 32 9.71 -0.84 -10.37
CA SER A 32 10.85 -1.69 -10.04
C SER A 32 10.80 -2.14 -8.58
N ASN A 33 10.44 -1.25 -7.66
CA ASN A 33 10.24 -1.59 -6.25
C ASN A 33 9.17 -2.68 -6.07
N LYS A 34 8.03 -2.60 -6.77
CA LYS A 34 6.98 -3.64 -6.71
C LYS A 34 7.45 -5.01 -7.22
N PHE A 35 8.33 -5.06 -8.21
CA PHE A 35 8.96 -6.31 -8.62
C PHE A 35 9.96 -6.84 -7.58
N ILE A 36 10.73 -5.94 -6.94
CA ILE A 36 11.65 -6.29 -5.85
C ILE A 36 10.88 -6.82 -4.62
N ASP A 37 9.66 -6.36 -4.37
CA ASP A 37 8.80 -6.85 -3.29
C ASP A 37 8.52 -8.37 -3.41
N TYR A 38 8.66 -8.99 -4.58
CA TYR A 38 8.61 -10.46 -4.71
C TYR A 38 9.80 -11.16 -4.06
N LEU A 39 10.96 -10.50 -3.97
CA LEU A 39 12.12 -11.03 -3.26
C LEU A 39 11.81 -11.22 -1.77
N GLU A 40 10.92 -10.42 -1.16
CA GLU A 40 10.47 -10.66 0.22
C GLU A 40 9.81 -12.04 0.36
N THR A 41 8.96 -12.40 -0.59
CA THR A 41 8.31 -13.71 -0.64
C THR A 41 9.34 -14.81 -0.81
N LEU A 42 10.32 -14.61 -1.69
CA LEU A 42 11.44 -15.53 -1.88
C LEU A 42 12.24 -15.71 -0.57
N PHE A 43 12.58 -14.63 0.13
CA PHE A 43 13.29 -14.68 1.41
C PHE A 43 12.48 -15.39 2.50
N PHE A 44 11.15 -15.22 2.56
CA PHE A 44 10.30 -15.95 3.51
C PHE A 44 10.30 -17.45 3.23
N ILE A 45 10.26 -17.85 1.97
CA ILE A 45 10.35 -19.26 1.56
C ILE A 45 11.73 -19.83 1.91
N LEU A 46 12.80 -19.13 1.56
CA LEU A 46 14.18 -19.55 1.84
C LEU A 46 14.45 -19.69 3.35
N ARG A 47 13.88 -18.80 4.17
CA ARG A 47 13.97 -18.86 5.64
C ARG A 47 13.01 -19.87 6.27
N LYS A 48 12.21 -20.60 5.48
CA LYS A 48 11.15 -21.52 5.94
C LYS A 48 10.11 -20.85 6.86
N SER A 49 9.89 -19.55 6.70
CA SER A 49 8.98 -18.75 7.52
C SER A 49 7.58 -18.66 6.89
N TYR A 50 6.97 -19.80 6.60
CA TYR A 50 5.68 -19.90 5.90
C TYR A 50 4.53 -19.21 6.64
N LYS A 51 4.66 -18.96 7.95
CA LYS A 51 3.69 -18.19 8.74
C LYS A 51 3.56 -16.73 8.28
N GLN A 52 4.56 -16.19 7.57
CA GLN A 52 4.57 -14.82 7.06
C GLN A 52 3.94 -14.72 5.65
N VAL A 53 3.95 -15.81 4.89
CA VAL A 53 3.33 -15.90 3.55
C VAL A 53 1.83 -16.15 3.71
N THR A 54 1.10 -15.10 4.08
CA THR A 54 -0.35 -15.16 4.22
C THR A 54 -1.05 -14.94 2.88
N VAL A 55 -2.33 -15.32 2.78
CA VAL A 55 -3.16 -14.99 1.62
C VAL A 55 -3.18 -13.49 1.36
N LEU A 56 -3.21 -12.68 2.44
CA LEU A 56 -3.11 -11.21 2.35
C LEU A 56 -1.82 -10.76 1.67
N HIS A 57 -0.69 -11.31 2.10
CA HIS A 57 0.63 -10.98 1.53
C HIS A 57 0.67 -11.30 0.02
N VAL A 58 0.34 -12.53 -0.35
CA VAL A 58 0.43 -12.97 -1.75
C VAL A 58 -0.56 -12.21 -2.64
N TYR A 59 -1.81 -12.05 -2.18
CA TYR A 59 -2.83 -11.31 -2.89
C TYR A 59 -2.41 -9.85 -3.13
N HIS A 60 -1.91 -9.17 -2.09
CA HIS A 60 -1.45 -7.78 -2.19
C HIS A 60 -0.32 -7.63 -3.21
N HIS A 61 0.74 -8.44 -3.12
CA HIS A 61 1.91 -8.31 -3.99
C HIS A 61 1.56 -8.57 -5.47
N ILE A 62 0.73 -9.58 -5.76
CA ILE A 62 0.30 -9.88 -7.12
C ILE A 62 -0.58 -8.77 -7.68
N MET A 63 -1.60 -8.36 -6.93
CA MET A 63 -2.58 -7.37 -7.42
C MET A 63 -1.95 -6.00 -7.59
N MET A 64 -1.12 -5.54 -6.64
CA MET A 64 -0.45 -4.24 -6.71
C MET A 64 0.49 -4.17 -7.92
N THR A 65 1.30 -5.20 -8.16
CA THR A 65 2.22 -5.23 -9.31
C THR A 65 1.46 -5.29 -10.63
N THR A 66 0.42 -6.13 -10.71
CA THR A 66 -0.38 -6.28 -11.93
C THR A 66 -1.12 -5.00 -12.28
N PHE A 67 -1.81 -4.40 -11.30
CA PHE A 67 -2.59 -3.20 -11.54
C PHE A 67 -1.73 -1.99 -11.89
N ILE A 68 -0.57 -1.80 -11.26
CA ILE A 68 0.28 -0.68 -11.63
C ILE A 68 0.89 -0.86 -13.02
N TYR A 69 1.34 -2.07 -13.35
CA TYR A 69 1.89 -2.37 -14.66
C TYR A 69 0.85 -2.07 -15.75
N LEU A 70 -0.37 -2.61 -15.60
CA LEU A 70 -1.46 -2.38 -16.55
C LEU A 70 -1.87 -0.90 -16.61
N HIS A 71 -1.89 -0.19 -15.48
CA HIS A 71 -2.20 1.23 -15.45
C HIS A 71 -1.20 2.05 -16.25
N ILE A 72 0.10 1.83 -16.05
CA ILE A 72 1.17 2.53 -16.76
C ILE A 72 1.11 2.24 -18.26
N VAL A 73 0.91 0.98 -18.66
CA VAL A 73 0.86 0.57 -20.07
C VAL A 73 -0.38 1.14 -20.78
N LEU A 74 -1.55 1.13 -20.12
CA LEU A 74 -2.83 1.48 -20.77
C LEU A 74 -3.20 2.95 -20.66
N ARG A 75 -2.76 3.65 -19.60
CA ARG A 75 -3.14 5.05 -19.33
C ARG A 75 -1.96 6.02 -19.40
N GLY A 76 -0.74 5.51 -19.32
CA GLY A 76 0.49 6.29 -19.22
C GLY A 76 0.86 6.61 -17.77
N ILE A 77 1.96 7.34 -17.61
CA ILE A 77 2.49 7.72 -16.30
C ILE A 77 1.87 9.05 -15.86
N GLY A 78 1.41 9.10 -14.60
CA GLY A 78 0.94 10.32 -13.94
C GLY A 78 -0.53 10.31 -13.56
N GLY A 79 -1.00 11.44 -13.03
CA GLY A 79 -2.40 11.67 -12.69
C GLY A 79 -2.82 11.10 -11.33
N GLN A 80 -4.13 10.92 -11.13
CA GLN A 80 -4.69 10.43 -9.85
C GLN A 80 -4.16 9.06 -9.41
N GLY A 81 -3.70 8.20 -10.33
CA GLY A 81 -3.10 6.92 -9.94
C GLY A 81 -1.73 7.06 -9.27
N SER A 82 -1.00 8.14 -9.57
CA SER A 82 0.37 8.33 -9.06
C SER A 82 0.41 8.75 -7.59
N THR A 83 -0.64 9.36 -7.05
CA THR A 83 -0.72 9.70 -5.62
C THR A 83 -0.81 8.46 -4.73
N ILE A 84 -1.52 7.43 -5.17
CA ILE A 84 -1.54 6.11 -4.50
C ILE A 84 -0.11 5.57 -4.37
N GLY A 85 0.65 5.61 -5.48
CA GLY A 85 2.04 5.14 -5.49
C GLY A 85 2.93 5.92 -4.53
N MET A 86 2.78 7.25 -4.48
CA MET A 86 3.53 8.12 -3.58
C MET A 86 3.21 7.86 -2.11
N LEU A 87 1.91 7.75 -1.75
CA LEU A 87 1.48 7.46 -0.38
C LEU A 87 1.90 6.05 0.06
N ASN A 88 1.75 5.06 -0.82
CA ASN A 88 2.21 3.71 -0.55
C ASN A 88 3.72 3.66 -0.31
N ALA A 89 4.52 4.32 -1.17
CA ALA A 89 5.97 4.39 -1.01
C ALA A 89 6.36 5.02 0.33
N LEU A 90 5.71 6.12 0.74
CA LEU A 90 5.95 6.77 2.03
C LEU A 90 5.72 5.81 3.21
N VAL A 91 4.58 5.11 3.22
CA VAL A 91 4.25 4.16 4.29
C VAL A 91 5.17 2.93 4.25
N HIS A 92 5.54 2.46 3.05
CA HIS A 92 6.47 1.35 2.89
C HIS A 92 7.87 1.70 3.39
N VAL A 93 8.36 2.93 3.19
CA VAL A 93 9.63 3.38 3.78
C VAL A 93 9.59 3.22 5.30
N VAL A 94 8.52 3.69 5.96
CA VAL A 94 8.35 3.54 7.42
C VAL A 94 8.33 2.07 7.84
N MET A 95 7.61 1.23 7.09
CA MET A 95 7.49 -0.21 7.36
C MET A 95 8.84 -0.94 7.19
N TYR A 96 9.58 -0.67 6.13
CA TYR A 96 10.90 -1.29 5.89
C TYR A 96 11.96 -0.82 6.87
N VAL A 97 11.95 0.46 7.26
CA VAL A 97 12.80 0.97 8.34
C VAL A 97 12.50 0.22 9.64
N TYR A 98 11.24 -0.01 9.96
CA TYR A 98 10.86 -0.82 11.13
C TYR A 98 11.37 -2.27 11.03
N TYR A 99 11.28 -2.91 9.86
CA TYR A 99 11.81 -4.26 9.66
C TYR A 99 13.33 -4.33 9.78
N LEU A 100 14.05 -3.33 9.27
CA LEU A 100 15.50 -3.22 9.46
C LEU A 100 15.86 -3.05 10.94
N LEU A 101 15.20 -2.14 11.65
CA LEU A 101 15.45 -1.94 13.08
C LEU A 101 15.10 -3.19 13.91
N SER A 102 14.05 -3.91 13.54
CA SER A 102 13.64 -5.16 14.20
C SER A 102 14.56 -6.34 13.89
N SER A 103 15.37 -6.28 12.82
CA SER A 103 16.37 -7.30 12.53
C SER A 103 17.63 -7.13 13.38
N ILE A 104 17.98 -5.87 13.71
CA ILE A 104 19.11 -5.51 14.56
C ILE A 104 18.75 -5.65 16.05
N ASN A 105 17.59 -5.16 16.46
CA ASN A 105 17.16 -5.15 17.84
C ASN A 105 16.04 -6.16 18.11
N THR A 106 16.40 -7.26 18.78
CA THR A 106 15.48 -8.35 19.11
C THR A 106 14.36 -7.93 20.08
N GLU A 107 14.56 -6.90 20.89
CA GLU A 107 13.53 -6.38 21.80
C GLU A 107 12.45 -5.59 21.03
N LEU A 108 12.83 -4.85 19.98
CA LEU A 108 11.86 -4.21 19.06
C LEU A 108 11.05 -5.24 18.27
N LYS A 109 11.66 -6.37 17.91
CA LYS A 109 10.97 -7.49 17.25
C LYS A 109 9.89 -8.13 18.14
N LYS A 110 10.14 -8.20 19.45
CA LYS A 110 9.19 -8.74 20.44
C LYS A 110 8.08 -7.73 20.79
N SER A 111 8.33 -6.43 20.65
CA SER A 111 7.34 -5.41 20.94
C SER A 111 6.18 -5.44 19.95
N LEU A 112 5.03 -5.96 20.41
CA LEU A 112 3.77 -5.93 19.67
C LEU A 112 3.19 -4.50 19.55
N TRP A 113 3.65 -3.57 20.39
CA TRP A 113 3.19 -2.20 20.41
C TRP A 113 3.56 -1.49 19.10
N TRP A 114 4.84 -1.54 18.69
CA TRP A 114 5.30 -0.94 17.43
C TRP A 114 4.61 -1.53 16.21
N LYS A 115 4.43 -2.86 16.17
CA LYS A 115 3.73 -3.53 15.07
C LYS A 115 2.31 -3.01 14.88
N LYS A 116 1.61 -2.73 15.99
CA LYS A 116 0.26 -2.16 15.96
C LYS A 116 0.24 -0.80 15.26
N TYR A 117 1.17 0.12 15.58
CA TYR A 117 1.22 1.44 14.94
C TYR A 117 1.54 1.35 13.45
N ILE A 118 2.46 0.46 13.05
CA ILE A 118 2.77 0.25 11.63
C ILE A 118 1.51 -0.22 10.89
N THR A 119 0.76 -1.19 11.45
CA THR A 119 -0.50 -1.65 10.85
C THR A 119 -1.57 -0.54 10.82
N GLN A 120 -1.63 0.32 11.84
CA GLN A 120 -2.56 1.46 11.87
C GLN A 120 -2.24 2.49 10.78
N ILE A 121 -0.96 2.81 10.58
CA ILE A 121 -0.53 3.74 9.52
C ILE A 121 -0.89 3.19 8.13
N GLN A 122 -0.69 1.89 7.90
CA GLN A 122 -1.11 1.22 6.65
C GLN A 122 -2.62 1.31 6.45
N LEU A 123 -3.42 1.05 7.50
CA LEU A 123 -4.87 1.15 7.42
C LEU A 123 -5.34 2.57 7.12
N VAL A 124 -4.73 3.58 7.76
CA VAL A 124 -5.02 4.99 7.50
C VAL A 124 -4.68 5.36 6.06
N GLN A 125 -3.56 4.87 5.51
CA GLN A 125 -3.21 5.08 4.11
C GLN A 125 -4.26 4.50 3.16
N PHE A 126 -4.77 3.30 3.39
CA PHE A 126 -5.84 2.76 2.54
C PHE A 126 -7.14 3.56 2.61
N VAL A 127 -7.48 4.12 3.78
CA VAL A 127 -8.65 5.00 3.94
C VAL A 127 -8.45 6.31 3.18
N ILE A 128 -7.25 6.92 3.27
CA ILE A 128 -6.92 8.12 2.52
C ILE A 128 -7.01 7.86 1.01
N ASP A 129 -6.43 6.75 0.54
CA ASP A 129 -6.50 6.36 -0.88
C ASP A 129 -7.95 6.12 -1.33
N PHE A 130 -8.76 5.45 -0.51
CA PHE A 130 -10.18 5.26 -0.81
C PHE A 130 -10.91 6.59 -1.00
N VAL A 131 -10.75 7.54 -0.06
CA VAL A 131 -11.39 8.86 -0.13
C VAL A 131 -10.87 9.65 -1.33
N HIS A 132 -9.57 9.62 -1.59
CA HIS A 132 -8.95 10.33 -2.70
C HIS A 132 -9.44 9.80 -4.06
N GLN A 133 -9.67 8.49 -4.19
CA GLN A 133 -10.13 7.87 -5.43
C GLN A 133 -11.64 7.93 -5.65
N ILE A 134 -12.45 7.97 -4.58
CA ILE A 134 -13.91 8.12 -4.70
C ILE A 134 -14.33 9.57 -4.97
N TRP A 135 -13.50 10.54 -4.56
CA TRP A 135 -13.82 11.97 -4.70
C TRP A 135 -14.10 12.43 -6.15
N PRO A 136 -13.27 12.06 -7.16
CA PRO A 136 -13.54 12.44 -8.55
C PRO A 136 -14.74 11.69 -9.14
N LEU A 137 -15.11 10.52 -8.60
CA LEU A 137 -16.31 9.79 -9.03
C LEU A 137 -17.62 10.45 -8.58
N VAL A 138 -17.63 11.01 -7.35
CA VAL A 138 -18.87 11.48 -6.71
C VAL A 138 -19.01 13.00 -6.77
N VAL A 139 -17.92 13.74 -6.58
CA VAL A 139 -17.92 15.19 -6.36
C VAL A 139 -17.44 15.96 -7.59
N VAL A 140 -16.33 15.55 -8.20
CA VAL A 140 -15.71 16.28 -9.33
C VAL A 140 -15.91 15.52 -10.64
N ARG A 141 -17.11 15.63 -11.22
CA ARG A 141 -17.49 14.91 -12.45
C ARG A 141 -16.72 15.38 -13.71
N ASP A 142 -16.08 16.54 -13.67
CA ASP A 142 -15.28 17.10 -14.78
C ASP A 142 -13.81 16.63 -14.79
N CYS A 143 -13.50 15.53 -14.10
CA CYS A 143 -12.15 14.99 -14.06
C CYS A 143 -11.91 14.02 -15.23
N PRO A 144 -10.87 14.21 -16.08
CA PRO A 144 -10.64 13.38 -17.28
C PRO A 144 -10.04 11.99 -16.96
N VAL A 145 -10.25 11.48 -15.75
CA VAL A 145 -9.72 10.21 -15.28
C VAL A 145 -10.71 9.12 -15.65
N SER A 146 -10.21 8.00 -16.18
CA SER A 146 -11.05 6.87 -16.57
C SER A 146 -11.82 6.30 -15.38
N THR A 147 -13.15 6.24 -15.50
CA THR A 147 -14.06 5.70 -14.48
C THR A 147 -13.72 4.24 -14.13
N VAL A 148 -13.34 3.43 -15.14
CA VAL A 148 -13.00 2.02 -14.95
C VAL A 148 -11.81 1.86 -13.99
N TRP A 149 -10.75 2.63 -14.21
CA TRP A 149 -9.56 2.60 -13.36
C TRP A 149 -9.82 3.09 -11.93
N GLN A 150 -10.69 4.08 -11.77
CA GLN A 150 -11.11 4.55 -10.46
C GLN A 150 -11.93 3.48 -9.71
N ILE A 151 -12.87 2.81 -10.38
CA ILE A 151 -13.64 1.71 -9.79
C ILE A 151 -12.72 0.57 -9.35
N ILE A 152 -11.75 0.20 -10.19
CA ILE A 152 -10.74 -0.82 -9.84
C ILE A 152 -9.95 -0.39 -8.59
N ALA A 153 -9.45 0.85 -8.57
CA ALA A 153 -8.68 1.37 -7.44
C ALA A 153 -9.50 1.42 -6.14
N VAL A 154 -10.75 1.89 -6.21
CA VAL A 154 -11.66 1.94 -5.06
C VAL A 154 -11.97 0.52 -4.55
N THR A 155 -12.26 -0.40 -5.46
CA THR A 155 -12.53 -1.81 -5.11
C THR A 155 -11.32 -2.43 -4.42
N GLN A 156 -10.12 -2.20 -4.96
CA GLN A 156 -8.87 -2.68 -4.36
C GLN A 156 -8.64 -2.09 -2.97
N ALA A 157 -8.89 -0.79 -2.77
CA ALA A 157 -8.77 -0.15 -1.46
C ALA A 157 -9.73 -0.76 -0.42
N VAL A 158 -10.99 -1.02 -0.80
CA VAL A 158 -11.97 -1.68 0.08
C VAL A 158 -11.51 -3.08 0.49
N ILE A 159 -11.00 -3.87 -0.46
CA ILE A 159 -10.47 -5.22 -0.16
C ILE A 159 -9.30 -5.11 0.83
N MET A 160 -8.37 -4.19 0.61
CA MET A 160 -7.22 -3.99 1.51
C MET A 160 -7.65 -3.56 2.90
N ILE A 161 -8.58 -2.60 3.03
CA ILE A 161 -9.14 -2.19 4.31
C ILE A 161 -9.76 -3.38 5.03
N TRP A 162 -10.52 -4.23 4.33
CA TRP A 162 -11.15 -5.41 4.93
C TRP A 162 -10.11 -6.43 5.41
N MET A 163 -9.13 -6.78 4.56
CA MET A 163 -8.12 -7.78 4.93
C MET A 163 -7.21 -7.30 6.06
N PHE A 164 -6.73 -6.05 6.00
CA PHE A 164 -5.92 -5.46 7.07
C PHE A 164 -6.73 -5.24 8.34
N GLY A 165 -8.00 -4.84 8.23
CA GLY A 165 -8.91 -4.70 9.36
C GLY A 165 -9.15 -6.04 10.05
N ASN A 166 -9.40 -7.11 9.29
CA ASN A 166 -9.56 -8.45 9.83
C ASN A 166 -8.26 -8.95 10.50
N PHE A 167 -7.10 -8.73 9.85
CA PHE A 167 -5.79 -9.03 10.44
C PHE A 167 -5.58 -8.26 11.76
N TYR A 168 -5.92 -6.98 11.80
CA TYR A 168 -5.78 -6.13 12.98
C TYR A 168 -6.69 -6.59 14.13
N LEU A 169 -7.96 -6.86 13.83
CA LEU A 169 -8.93 -7.37 14.80
C LEU A 169 -8.48 -8.71 15.40
N LYS A 170 -8.05 -9.65 14.55
CA LYS A 170 -7.58 -10.97 14.97
C LYS A 170 -6.29 -10.91 15.78
N THR A 171 -5.36 -10.04 15.39
CA THR A 171 -4.01 -10.00 15.98
C THR A 171 -3.93 -9.14 17.23
N TYR A 172 -4.70 -8.06 17.34
CA TYR A 172 -4.53 -7.07 18.42
C TYR A 172 -5.74 -6.93 19.34
N ILE A 173 -6.96 -7.24 18.89
CA ILE A 173 -8.18 -7.04 19.68
C ILE A 173 -8.70 -8.38 20.22
N ARG A 174 -8.85 -9.37 19.36
CA ARG A 174 -9.45 -10.68 19.70
C ARG A 174 -8.44 -11.69 20.27
N GLN A 175 -7.27 -11.26 20.74
CA GLN A 175 -6.36 -12.19 21.41
C GLN A 175 -7.03 -12.72 22.69
N PRO A 176 -7.25 -14.03 22.84
CA PRO A 176 -7.72 -14.58 24.10
C PRO A 176 -6.67 -14.31 25.17
N LYS A 177 -7.09 -13.81 26.33
CA LYS A 177 -6.22 -13.58 27.49
C LYS A 177 -5.53 -14.87 28.02
N ASP A 178 -5.85 -16.05 27.49
CA ASP A 178 -5.46 -17.35 28.04
C ASP A 178 -4.08 -17.89 27.64
N LYS A 179 -3.27 -17.21 26.83
CA LYS A 179 -1.91 -17.69 26.50
C LYS A 179 -0.77 -17.03 27.27
N LYS A 180 -1.07 -16.25 28.32
CA LYS A 180 -0.05 -15.73 29.25
C LYS A 180 0.14 -16.56 30.54
N VAL A 181 -0.67 -17.60 30.79
CA VAL A 181 -0.58 -18.40 32.03
C VAL A 181 0.08 -19.77 31.83
N ALA A 182 0.08 -20.36 30.63
CA ALA A 182 0.58 -21.72 30.40
C ALA A 182 2.06 -21.80 29.90
N GLY A 183 2.93 -20.90 30.36
CA GLY A 183 4.36 -20.86 29.94
C GLY A 183 5.37 -20.67 31.08
N LYS A 184 4.92 -20.72 32.33
CA LYS A 184 5.78 -20.83 33.51
C LYS A 184 5.28 -22.02 34.32
N GLN A 185 5.79 -23.21 34.01
CA GLN A 185 5.96 -24.38 34.87
C GLN A 185 6.08 -25.63 33.99
N SER A 186 7.30 -25.96 33.58
CA SER A 186 7.93 -27.29 33.71
C SER A 186 9.36 -27.22 33.20
#